data_AF-A0A7X0JF50-F1
#
_entry.id   AF-A0A7X0JF50-F1
#
_cell.length_a   1.000
_cell.length_b   1.000
_cell.length_c   1.000
_cell.angle_alpha   90.00
_cell.angle_beta   90.00
_cell.angle_gamma   90.00
#
_symmetry.space_group_name_H-M   'P 1'
#
loop_
_entity.id
_entity.type
_entity.pdbx_description
1 polymer ?
#
loop_
_entity_poly.entity_id
_entity_poly.type
_entity_poly.pdbx_seq_one_letter_code
_entity_poly.pdbx_strand_id
1 'polypeptide(L)' 'MQTDPILLDRARKMRRQMTEPETRLWLALRGKRLNDVKFTRQVPIGSYIADFLRPQCAPHHRG' A
#
# COMPACT_ATOMS: atom_id res chain seq x y z
N MET A 1 -2.59 5.26 -15.76
CA MET A 1 -2.55 3.79 -15.67
C MET A 1 -3.91 3.34 -15.16
N GLN A 2 -4.68 2.59 -15.95
CA GLN A 2 -5.97 2.05 -15.49
C GLN A 2 -5.67 0.81 -14.64
N THR A 3 -6.07 0.82 -13.38
CA THR A 3 -5.91 -0.33 -12.48
C THR A 3 -7.10 -1.26 -12.65
N ASP A 4 -6.83 -2.55 -12.83
CA ASP A 4 -7.87 -3.58 -12.98
C ASP A 4 -8.83 -3.59 -11.76
N PRO A 5 -10.16 -3.46 -11.97
CA PRO A 5 -11.16 -3.54 -10.91
C PRO A 5 -11.06 -4.81 -10.04
N ILE A 6 -10.65 -5.94 -10.61
CA ILE A 6 -10.45 -7.20 -9.89
C ILE A 6 -9.29 -7.06 -8.90
N LEU A 7 -8.19 -6.43 -9.31
CA LEU A 7 -7.04 -6.19 -8.43
C LEU A 7 -7.38 -5.20 -7.31
N LEU A 8 -8.24 -4.22 -7.58
CA LEU A 8 -8.75 -3.30 -6.55
C LEU A 8 -9.58 -4.03 -5.48
N ASP A 9 -10.48 -4.93 -5.89
CA ASP A 9 -11.26 -5.74 -4.94
C ASP A 9 -10.38 -6.70 -4.14
N ARG A 10 -9.45 -7.40 -4.81
CA ARG A 10 -8.48 -8.28 -4.16
C ARG A 10 -7.63 -7.52 -3.13
N ALA A 11 -7.10 -6.35 -3.48
CA ALA A 11 -6.35 -5.53 -2.55
C ALA A 11 -7.19 -5.11 -1.34
N ARG A 12 -8.48 -4.79 -1.51
CA ARG A 12 -9.38 -4.49 -0.38
C ARG A 12 -9.57 -5.70 0.55
N LYS A 13 -9.73 -6.90 -0.01
CA LYS A 13 -9.83 -8.16 0.76
C LYS A 13 -8.55 -8.47 1.51
N MET A 14 -7.39 -8.41 0.84
CA MET A 14 -6.07 -8.60 1.44
C MET A 14 -5.82 -7.61 2.59
N ARG A 15 -6.33 -6.37 2.49
CA ARG A 15 -6.21 -5.40 3.59
C ARG A 15 -6.98 -5.80 4.86
N ARG A 16 -8.01 -6.63 4.75
CA ARG A 16 -8.79 -7.16 5.88
C ARG A 16 -8.26 -8.50 6.37
N GLN A 17 -7.55 -9.24 5.51
CA GLN A 17 -7.09 -10.61 5.74
C GLN A 17 -5.56 -10.69 5.68
N MET A 18 -4.87 -9.73 6.30
CA MET A 18 -3.40 -9.77 6.35
C MET A 18 -2.92 -10.98 7.13
N THR A 19 -1.82 -11.56 6.68
CA THR A 19 -1.12 -12.60 7.46
C THR A 19 -0.54 -12.00 8.74
N GLU A 20 -0.23 -12.85 9.71
CA GLU A 20 0.40 -12.41 10.95
C GLU A 20 1.75 -11.69 10.71
N PRO A 21 2.67 -12.21 9.87
CA PRO A 21 3.93 -11.51 9.56
C PRO A 21 3.70 -10.13 8.93
N GLU A 22 2.79 -10.01 7.96
CA GLU A 22 2.45 -8.73 7.34
C GLU A 22 1.87 -7.76 8.37
N THR A 23 1.04 -8.25 9.30
CA THR A 23 0.43 -7.42 10.34
C THR A 23 1.49 -6.84 11.26
N ARG A 24 2.44 -7.66 11.72
CA ARG A 24 3.58 -7.20 12.53
C ARG A 24 4.40 -6.16 11.79
N LEU A 25 4.72 -6.40 10.52
CA LEU A 25 5.45 -5.45 9.68
C LEU A 25 4.69 -4.13 9.50
N TRP A 26 3.38 -4.19 9.23
CA TRP A 26 2.57 -2.99 9.08
C TRP A 26 2.50 -2.16 10.36
N LEU A 27 2.45 -2.78 11.54
CA LEU A 27 2.47 -2.05 12.82
C LEU A 27 3.78 -1.28 13.03
N ALA A 28 4.89 -1.80 12.50
CA ALA A 28 6.20 -1.13 12.50
C ALA A 28 6.28 -0.01 11.44
N LEU A 29 5.63 -0.16 10.28
CA LEU A 29 5.73 0.79 9.16
C LEU A 29 4.67 1.92 9.19
N ARG A 30 3.48 1.65 9.74
CA ARG A 30 2.34 2.58 9.69
C ARG A 30 2.65 3.90 10.40
N GLY A 31 1.98 4.97 9.98
CA GLY A 31 2.07 6.26 10.66
C GLY A 31 3.47 6.89 10.58
N LYS A 32 4.22 6.59 9.52
CA LYS A 32 5.58 7.09 9.28
C LYS A 32 6.59 6.75 10.37
N ARG A 33 6.36 5.66 11.10
CA ARG A 33 7.21 5.20 12.22
C ARG A 33 8.63 4.86 11.80
N LEU A 34 8.85 4.49 10.54
CA LEU A 34 10.17 4.24 9.98
C LEU A 34 10.66 5.50 9.27
N ASN A 35 11.56 6.26 9.90
CA ASN A 35 12.29 7.40 9.32
C ASN A 35 11.41 8.48 8.65
N ASP A 36 10.23 8.77 9.22
CA ASP A 36 9.21 9.65 8.63
C ASP A 36 8.74 9.24 7.21
N VAL A 37 8.97 7.98 6.82
CA VAL A 37 8.58 7.47 5.49
C VAL A 37 7.14 6.99 5.48
N LYS A 38 6.34 7.55 4.58
CA LYS A 38 4.97 7.07 4.35
C LYS A 38 4.98 5.76 3.56
N PHE A 39 4.52 4.68 4.20
CA PHE A 39 4.21 3.42 3.54
C PHE A 39 2.70 3.27 3.31
N THR A 40 2.34 2.64 2.20
CA THR A 40 0.99 2.17 1.87
C THR A 40 1.05 0.67 1.71
N ARG A 41 -0.01 -0.04 2.08
CA ARG A 41 -0.09 -1.50 1.97
C ARG A 41 -1.09 -1.97 0.91
N GLN A 42 -0.80 -3.10 0.29
CA GLN A 42 -1.62 -3.78 -0.70
C GLN A 42 -2.01 -2.83 -1.84
N VAL A 43 -1.02 -2.39 -2.60
CA VAL A 43 -1.18 -1.41 -3.69
C VAL A 43 -1.14 -2.13 -5.03
N PRO A 44 -2.22 -2.06 -5.83
CA PRO A 44 -2.17 -2.55 -7.21
C PRO A 44 -1.19 -1.75 -8.07
N ILE A 45 -0.30 -2.45 -8.78
CA ILE A 45 0.71 -1.89 -9.69
C ILE A 45 0.71 -2.74 -10.96
N GLY A 46 0.19 -2.18 -12.06
CA GLY A 46 -0.02 -2.93 -13.29
C GLY A 46 -0.88 -4.17 -13.04
N SER A 47 -0.31 -5.34 -13.31
CA SER A 47 -0.97 -6.65 -13.12
C SER A 47 -0.73 -7.28 -11.74
N TYR A 48 -0.02 -6.61 -10.84
CA TYR A 48 0.39 -7.14 -9.54
C TYR A 48 -0.22 -6.33 -8.39
N ILE A 49 -0.18 -6.89 -7.17
CA ILE A 49 -0.46 -6.17 -5.93
C ILE A 49 0.80 -6.23 -5.08
N ALA A 50 1.37 -5.07 -4.75
CA ALA A 50 2.52 -4.96 -3.85
C ALA A 50 2.03 -4.90 -2.40
N ASP A 51 2.57 -5.75 -1.52
CA ASP A 51 2.17 -5.82 -0.11
C ASP A 51 2.46 -4.53 0.65
N PHE A 52 3.63 -3.92 0.39
CA PHE A 52 4.02 -2.62 0.92
C PHE A 52 4.70 -1.79 -0.16
N LEU A 53 4.32 -0.52 -0.25
CA LEU A 53 4.87 0.44 -1.20
C LEU A 53 5.09 1.77 -0.50
N ARG A 54 6.26 2.36 -0.69
CA ARG A 54 6.44 3.79 -0.47
C ARG A 54 6.01 4.51 -1.74
N PRO A 55 4.86 5.20 -1.79
CA PRO A 55 4.56 6.06 -2.93
C PRO A 55 5.63 7.15 -2.99
N GLN A 56 6.34 7.24 -4.11
CA GLN A 56 7.12 8.44 -4.41
C GLN A 56 6.15 9.63 -4.49
N CYS A 57 6.63 10.82 -4.13
CA CYS A 57 5.89 12.09 -4.12
C CYS A 57 4.68 12.08 -5.07
N ALA A 58 3.47 12.17 -4.51
CA ALA A 58 2.34 12.67 -5.29
C ALA A 58 2.75 14.08 -5.76
N PRO A 59 2.61 14.43 -7.04
CA PRO A 59 2.90 15.78 -7.49
C PRO A 59 2.11 16.74 -6.61
N HIS A 60 2.85 17.60 -5.92
CA HIS A 60 2.28 18.67 -5.14
C HIS A 60 1.75 19.71 -6.13
N HIS A 61 0.60 19.44 -6.74
CA HIS A 61 -0.17 20.48 -7.43
C HIS A 61 -0.81 21.35 -6.34
N ARG A 62 0.01 22.23 -5.75
CA ARG A 62 -0.49 23.51 -5.23
C ARG A 62 -0.55 24.46 -6.43
N GLY A 63 -1.75 24.62 -6.95
CA GLY A 63 -2.17 25.66 -7.87
C GLY A 63 -3.59 26.03 -7.48
#